data_AF-A0A5E8AYH7-F1
#
_entry.id   AF-A0A5E8AYH7-F1
#
_cell.length_a   1.000
_cell.length_b   1.000
_cell.length_c   1.000
_cell.angle_alpha   90.00
_cell.angle_beta   90.00
_cell.angle_gamma   90.00
#
_symmetry.space_group_name_H-M   'P 1'
#
loop_
_entity.id
_entity.type
_entity.pdbx_description
1 polymer ?
#
loop_
_entity_poly.entity_id
_entity_poly.type
_entity_poly.pdbx_seq_one_letter_code
_entity_poly.pdbx_strand_id
1 'polypeptide(L)'
;MHNYSPSFVGNQIFPIFADPFQKYTYKTMARVCQITGKSTRVGNNVSHANNKTKRKFYPNLHTKRFFIPEENLWITLKVSSTALRTINKNGISAVLKKARAKGNVVF
;
A
#
# COMPACT_ATOMS: atom_id res chain seq x y z
N MET A 1 61.39 11.54 18.38
CA MET A 1 60.90 12.76 17.70
C MET A 1 60.56 12.38 16.26
N HIS A 2 59.32 12.69 15.87
CA HIS A 2 58.75 12.75 14.51
C HIS A 2 59.04 11.62 13.51
N ASN A 3 58.04 10.75 13.33
CA ASN A 3 57.74 10.19 12.00
C ASN A 3 56.22 10.24 11.81
N TYR A 4 55.79 11.18 10.97
CA TYR A 4 54.41 11.29 10.48
C TYR A 4 54.14 10.13 9.52
N SER A 5 53.14 9.31 9.82
CA SER A 5 52.51 8.40 8.86
C SER A 5 51.01 8.69 8.84
N PRO A 6 50.42 9.12 7.70
CA PRO A 6 48.99 9.36 7.59
C PRO A 6 48.28 8.03 7.34
N SER A 7 48.04 7.27 8.39
CA SER A 7 47.26 6.03 8.30
C SER A 7 45.77 6.38 8.17
N PHE A 8 45.31 6.32 6.92
CA PHE A 8 43.96 5.98 6.49
C PHE A 8 42.82 6.62 7.30
N VAL A 9 42.25 7.68 6.72
CA VAL A 9 40.87 8.09 6.98
C VAL A 9 39.95 6.92 6.58
N GLY A 10 39.83 5.95 7.48
CA GLY A 10 38.78 4.95 7.47
C GLY A 10 37.50 5.68 7.77
N ASN A 11 36.79 6.05 6.71
CA ASN A 11 35.44 6.58 6.76
C ASN A 11 34.61 5.63 7.63
N GLN A 12 34.30 6.05 8.85
CA GLN A 12 33.34 5.42 9.73
C GLN A 12 31.97 5.56 9.04
N ILE A 13 31.69 4.65 8.10
CA ILE A 13 30.34 4.47 7.58
C ILE A 13 29.60 3.78 8.73
N PHE A 14 28.86 4.60 9.46
CA PHE A 14 27.95 4.21 10.52
C PHE A 14 27.23 2.89 10.18
N PRO A 15 27.25 1.88 11.06
CA PRO A 15 26.45 0.69 10.88
C PRO A 15 24.97 1.08 11.05
N ILE A 16 24.20 0.92 9.97
CA ILE A 16 22.88 0.26 9.98
C ILE A 16 22.04 0.60 11.22
N PHE A 17 21.66 1.86 11.42
CA PHE A 17 20.42 2.12 12.14
C PHE A 17 19.32 1.72 11.16
N ALA A 18 18.96 0.43 11.19
CA ALA A 18 17.73 -0.01 10.57
C ALA A 18 16.61 0.77 11.27
N ASP A 19 16.12 1.82 10.60
CA ASP A 19 15.03 2.66 11.11
C ASP A 19 13.90 1.76 11.64
N PRO A 20 13.65 1.71 12.96
CA PRO A 20 12.51 0.97 13.50
C PRO A 20 11.19 1.67 13.15
N PHE A 21 11.26 2.88 12.57
CA PHE A 21 10.14 3.77 12.29
C PHE A 21 10.10 4.23 10.80
N GLN A 22 10.53 3.40 9.85
CA GLN A 22 10.35 3.72 8.41
C GLN A 22 9.91 2.49 7.59
N LYS A 23 8.82 1.82 7.98
CA LYS A 23 8.30 0.68 7.20
C LYS A 23 6.97 0.91 6.51
N TYR A 24 6.40 2.11 6.63
CA TYR A 24 5.03 2.37 6.18
C TYR A 24 4.99 3.50 5.17
N THR A 25 5.90 3.48 4.20
CA THR A 25 5.74 4.24 2.96
C THR A 25 4.72 3.48 2.11
N TYR A 26 3.47 3.77 2.41
CA TYR A 26 2.35 3.53 1.53
C TYR A 26 2.74 4.02 0.14
N LYS A 27 2.47 3.21 -0.89
CA LYS A 27 2.48 3.65 -2.28
C LYS A 27 1.39 4.71 -2.47
N THR A 28 1.68 5.92 -2.02
CA THR A 28 0.82 7.09 -2.11
C THR A 28 0.62 7.43 -3.58
N MET A 29 -0.60 7.81 -3.95
CA MET A 29 -1.07 8.13 -5.30
C MET A 29 -1.52 6.96 -6.19
N ALA A 30 -1.16 5.70 -5.91
CA ALA A 30 -1.66 4.59 -6.72
C ALA A 30 -3.17 4.40 -6.49
N ARG A 31 -3.99 4.41 -7.56
CA ARG A 31 -5.43 4.10 -7.54
C ARG A 31 -5.65 2.60 -7.31
N VAL A 32 -5.26 2.13 -6.12
CA VAL A 32 -5.32 0.73 -5.69
C VAL A 32 -6.06 0.63 -4.34
N CYS A 33 -6.87 -0.40 -4.19
CA CYS A 33 -7.53 -0.70 -2.92
C CYS A 33 -6.56 -1.38 -1.94
N GLN A 34 -6.44 -0.85 -0.71
CA GLN A 34 -5.50 -1.36 0.31
C GLN A 34 -5.87 -2.74 0.89
N ILE A 35 -7.11 -3.20 0.72
CA ILE A 35 -7.54 -4.51 1.26
C ILE A 35 -7.48 -5.58 0.17
N THR A 36 -7.98 -5.25 -1.02
CA THR A 36 -8.19 -6.22 -2.09
C THR A 36 -7.14 -6.14 -3.20
N GLY A 37 -6.28 -5.12 -3.20
CA GLY A 37 -5.26 -4.93 -4.24
C GLY A 37 -5.84 -4.53 -5.61
N LYS A 38 -7.14 -4.22 -5.71
CA LYS A 38 -7.79 -3.88 -6.97
C LYS A 38 -7.17 -2.62 -7.58
N SER A 39 -6.59 -2.77 -8.77
CA SER A 39 -5.95 -1.71 -9.54
C SER A 39 -6.77 -1.32 -10.79
N THR A 40 -6.33 -0.26 -11.45
CA THR A 40 -6.91 0.21 -12.73
C THR A 40 -6.68 -0.82 -13.82
N ARG A 41 -7.71 -1.11 -14.61
CA ARG A 41 -7.62 -1.99 -15.78
C ARG A 41 -7.64 -1.17 -17.07
N VAL A 42 -6.94 -1.63 -18.10
CA VAL A 42 -6.96 -1.00 -19.43
C VAL A 42 -7.84 -1.85 -20.35
N GLY A 43 -8.63 -1.19 -21.21
CA GLY A 43 -9.37 -1.85 -22.26
C GLY A 43 -9.69 -0.89 -23.40
N ASN A 44 -10.63 -1.27 -24.26
CA ASN A 44 -11.06 -0.43 -25.37
C ASN A 44 -12.52 0.04 -25.18
N ASN A 45 -12.85 1.20 -25.73
CA ASN A 45 -14.22 1.54 -26.12
C ASN A 45 -14.42 0.99 -27.54
N VAL A 46 -15.57 0.37 -27.80
CA VAL A 46 -15.89 -0.23 -29.10
C VAL A 46 -17.21 0.40 -29.57
N SER A 47 -17.19 1.05 -30.73
CA SER A 47 -18.41 1.59 -31.33
C SER A 47 -19.23 0.49 -32.02
N HIS A 48 -20.48 0.78 -32.38
CA HIS A 48 -21.30 -0.11 -33.21
C HIS A 48 -20.65 -0.45 -34.56
N ALA A 49 -19.78 0.43 -35.08
CA ALA A 49 -18.98 0.21 -36.28
C ALA A 49 -17.63 -0.48 -36.00
N ASN A 50 -17.41 -1.02 -34.80
CA ASN A 50 -16.16 -1.69 -34.37
C ASN A 50 -14.89 -0.81 -34.31
N ASN A 51 -15.03 0.51 -34.27
CA ASN A 51 -13.88 1.40 -34.04
C ASN A 51 -13.42 1.29 -32.58
N LYS A 52 -12.13 1.00 -32.36
CA LYS A 52 -11.55 0.73 -31.04
C LYS A 52 -10.71 1.91 -30.55
N THR A 53 -11.11 2.55 -29.45
CA THR A 53 -10.31 3.59 -28.77
C THR A 53 -9.87 3.13 -27.38
N LYS A 54 -8.68 3.52 -26.92
CA LYS A 54 -8.15 3.07 -25.61
C LYS A 54 -8.90 3.76 -24.46
N ARG A 55 -9.24 3.01 -23.41
CA ARG A 55 -9.80 3.55 -22.16
C ARG A 55 -9.23 2.89 -20.90
N LYS A 56 -9.29 3.62 -19.79
CA LYS A 56 -8.88 3.17 -18.46
C LYS A 56 -10.12 2.98 -17.58
N PHE A 57 -10.23 1.82 -16.94
CA PHE A 57 -11.26 1.49 -15.96
C PHE A 57 -10.72 1.69 -14.55
N TYR A 58 -11.17 2.75 -13.89
CA TYR A 58 -10.77 3.04 -12.52
C TYR A 58 -11.61 2.25 -11.52
N PRO A 59 -10.99 1.68 -10.47
CA PRO A 59 -11.75 1.10 -9.37
C PRO A 59 -12.50 2.21 -8.62
N ASN A 60 -13.72 1.90 -8.17
CA ASN A 60 -14.52 2.79 -7.32
C ASN A 60 -13.95 2.78 -5.89
N LEU A 61 -13.03 3.71 -5.61
CA LEU A 61 -12.31 3.83 -4.34
C LEU A 61 -12.94 4.92 -3.46
N HIS A 62 -13.15 4.60 -2.19
CA HIS A 62 -13.65 5.49 -1.16
C HIS A 62 -12.66 5.57 0.00
N THR A 63 -12.40 6.76 0.49
CA THR A 63 -11.62 6.95 1.73
C THR A 63 -12.58 6.91 2.91
N LYS A 64 -12.46 5.91 3.78
CA LYS A 64 -13.32 5.75 4.97
C LYS A 64 -12.50 5.38 6.20
N ARG A 65 -13.02 5.72 7.37
CA ARG A 65 -12.45 5.37 8.67
C ARG A 65 -13.07 4.07 9.18
N PHE A 66 -12.25 3.18 9.71
CA PHE A 66 -12.67 1.93 10.35
C PHE A 66 -12.14 1.88 11.77
N PHE A 67 -12.96 1.36 12.68
CA PHE A 67 -12.56 1.10 14.04
C PHE A 67 -12.05 -0.34 14.16
N ILE A 68 -10.86 -0.52 14.73
CA ILE A 68 -10.31 -1.84 15.03
C ILE A 68 -10.53 -2.12 16.53
N PRO A 69 -11.35 -3.11 16.88
CA PRO A 69 -11.63 -3.41 18.29
C PRO A 69 -10.42 -4.00 19.03
N GLU A 70 -9.49 -4.65 18.33
CA GLU A 70 -8.30 -5.29 18.94
C GLU A 70 -7.31 -4.26 19.49
N GLU A 71 -7.14 -3.14 18.80
CA GLU A 71 -6.16 -2.10 19.15
C GLU A 71 -6.83 -0.85 19.75
N ASN A 72 -8.17 -0.79 19.74
CA ASN A 72 -8.96 0.41 20.08
C ASN A 72 -8.57 1.65 19.27
N LEU A 73 -8.13 1.46 18.02
CA LEU A 73 -7.66 2.52 17.13
C LEU A 73 -8.61 2.72 15.94
N TRP A 74 -8.64 3.95 15.44
CA TRP A 74 -9.29 4.32 14.20
C TRP A 74 -8.27 4.39 13.07
N ILE A 75 -8.49 3.62 12.01
CA ILE A 75 -7.64 3.63 10.82
C ILE A 75 -8.38 4.22 9.61
N THR A 76 -7.69 5.02 8.81
CA THR A 76 -8.25 5.56 7.56
C THR A 76 -7.74 4.71 6.39
N LEU A 77 -8.66 4.11 5.63
CA LEU A 77 -8.34 3.27 4.49
C LEU A 77 -9.03 3.76 3.20
N LYS A 78 -8.31 3.63 2.09
CA LYS A 78 -8.85 3.68 0.73
C LYS A 78 -9.33 2.29 0.33
N VAL A 79 -10.65 2.15 0.30
CA VAL A 79 -11.35 0.89 0.09
C VAL A 79 -12.25 0.93 -1.13
N SER A 80 -12.28 -0.19 -1.86
CA SER A 80 -13.23 -0.38 -2.94
C SER A 80 -14.61 -0.77 -2.42
N SER A 81 -15.67 -0.53 -3.20
CA SER A 81 -17.04 -0.96 -2.84
C SER A 81 -17.15 -2.45 -2.52
N THR A 82 -16.42 -3.29 -3.24
CA THR A 82 -16.36 -4.74 -2.95
C THR A 82 -15.64 -5.05 -1.64
N ALA A 83 -14.64 -4.25 -1.26
CA ALA A 83 -13.96 -4.41 0.01
C ALA A 83 -14.92 -4.06 1.16
N LEU A 84 -15.69 -2.97 1.03
CA LEU A 84 -16.74 -2.61 1.99
C LEU A 84 -17.74 -3.74 2.22
N ARG A 85 -18.24 -4.35 1.13
CA ARG A 85 -19.13 -5.52 1.24
C ARG A 85 -18.49 -6.69 1.99
N THR A 86 -17.18 -6.90 1.79
CA THR A 86 -16.45 -8.00 2.45
C THR A 86 -16.25 -7.72 3.94
N ILE A 87 -15.94 -6.48 4.30
CA ILE A 87 -15.80 -6.02 5.70
C ILE A 87 -17.13 -6.18 6.43
N ASN A 88 -18.23 -5.73 5.84
CA ASN A 88 -19.55 -5.84 6.46
C ASN A 88 -19.99 -7.30 6.69
N LYS A 89 -19.57 -8.23 5.81
CA LYS A 89 -19.92 -9.65 5.93
C LYS A 89 -19.06 -10.40 6.96
N ASN A 90 -17.74 -10.17 6.97
CA ASN A 90 -16.80 -10.99 7.72
C ASN A 90 -16.19 -10.29 8.95
N GLY A 91 -16.45 -8.99 9.13
CA GLY A 91 -15.77 -8.15 10.11
C GLY A 91 -14.41 -7.64 9.62
N ILE A 92 -13.92 -6.58 10.27
CA ILE A 92 -12.67 -5.91 9.89
C ILE A 92 -11.43 -6.77 10.20
N SER A 93 -11.39 -7.44 11.36
CA SER A 93 -10.25 -8.25 11.82
C SER A 93 -9.95 -9.42 10.89
N ALA A 94 -10.98 -10.20 10.53
CA ALA A 94 -10.84 -11.33 9.62
C ALA A 94 -10.36 -10.90 8.22
N VAL A 95 -10.82 -9.73 7.75
CA VAL A 95 -10.44 -9.19 6.45
C VAL A 95 -8.99 -8.70 6.46
N LEU A 96 -8.54 -8.05 7.54
CA LEU A 96 -7.16 -7.63 7.71
C LEU A 96 -6.22 -8.84 7.75
N LYS A 97 -6.57 -9.92 8.47
CA LYS A 97 -5.80 -11.18 8.48
C LYS A 97 -5.67 -11.79 7.08
N LYS A 98 -6.78 -11.84 6.33
CA LYS A 98 -6.79 -12.33 4.93
C LYS A 98 -5.97 -11.45 4.00
N ALA A 99 -6.02 -10.14 4.19
CA ALA A 99 -5.29 -9.20 3.36
C ALA A 99 -3.78 -9.26 3.67
N ARG A 100 -3.37 -9.44 4.94
CA ARG A 100 -1.98 -9.71 5.34
C ARG A 100 -1.44 -10.96 4.64
N ALA A 101 -2.20 -12.05 4.67
CA ALA A 101 -1.82 -13.30 3.97
C ALA A 101 -1.66 -13.13 2.45
N LYS A 102 -2.39 -12.19 1.85
CA LYS A 102 -2.29 -11.87 0.42
C LYS A 102 -1.18 -10.86 0.08
N GLY A 103 -0.45 -10.36 1.08
CA GLY A 103 0.57 -9.31 0.90
C GLY A 103 -0.01 -7.93 0.53
N ASN A 104 -1.32 -7.74 0.70
CA ASN A 104 -2.00 -6.49 0.30
C ASN A 104 -2.05 -5.46 1.43
N VAL A 105 -1.67 -5.83 2.66
CA VAL A 105 -1.67 -4.89 3.79
C VAL A 105 -0.26 -4.40 4.04
N VAL A 106 -0.10 -3.09 3.87
CA VAL A 106 0.97 -2.34 4.51
C VAL A 106 0.47 -2.11 5.93
N PHE A 107 0.91 -2.97 6.85
CA PHE A 107 1.07 -2.50 8.22
C PHE A 107 2.33 -1.71 8.21
#